data_AF-A0A2V9PBP0-F1
#
_entry.id   AF-A0A2V9PBP0-F1
#
_cell.length_a   1.000
_cell.length_b   1.000
_cell.length_c   1.000
_cell.angle_alpha   90.00
_cell.angle_beta   90.00
_cell.angle_gamma   90.00
#
_symmetry.space_group_name_H-M   'P 1'
#
loop_
_entity.id
_entity.type
_entity.pdbx_description
1 polymer ?
#
loop_
_entity_poly.entity_id
_entity_poly.type
_entity_poly.pdbx_seq_one_letter_code
_entity_poly.pdbx_strand_id
1 'polypeptide(L)'
;MVPGYTLGCGIPAAPFGPFTTIAAIADSGSARYDSLQVKGETKSARHGLYVLVGYTYARNFDSGFNDGLGSSAGVTYWPLPGTTRADWSLSQIQLNHNFTTSVLYDLPFGRGKQFGGNWNGVTNAILGNWQVNVIEKATSGFPIFIIASNNSSGVNLTNNGNNFVRPDQLCSARADNPTLSKWFNTQCFAD
;
A
#
# COMPACT_ATOMS: atom_id res chain seq x y z
N MET A 1 -14.89 -39.21 17.30
CA MET A 1 -13.60 -39.78 17.73
C MET A 1 -13.77 -41.30 17.71
N VAL A 2 -13.03 -42.02 16.86
CA VAL A 2 -13.18 -43.50 16.74
C VAL A 2 -12.44 -44.17 17.90
N PRO A 3 -13.05 -45.13 18.62
CA PRO A 3 -12.37 -45.86 19.70
C PRO A 3 -11.22 -46.71 19.13
N GLY A 4 -10.00 -46.57 19.69
CA GLY A 4 -8.84 -47.41 19.35
C GLY A 4 -7.61 -46.70 18.76
N TYR A 5 -7.62 -45.37 18.64
CA TYR A 5 -6.42 -44.61 18.26
C TYR A 5 -5.52 -44.39 19.48
N THR A 6 -4.33 -44.99 19.45
CA THR A 6 -3.26 -44.75 20.41
C THR A 6 -2.25 -43.82 19.76
N LEU A 7 -2.01 -42.64 20.34
CA LEU A 7 -0.94 -41.73 19.92
C LEU A 7 0.42 -42.42 20.17
N GLY A 8 1.03 -42.96 19.11
CA GLY A 8 2.40 -43.47 19.15
C GLY A 8 3.41 -42.31 19.15
N CYS A 9 4.52 -42.48 19.87
CA CYS A 9 5.67 -41.56 19.90
C CYS A 9 6.53 -41.65 18.62
N GLY A 10 5.92 -41.48 17.45
CA GLY A 10 6.60 -41.29 16.18
C GLY A 10 5.95 -40.13 15.45
N ILE A 11 6.68 -39.42 14.58
CA ILE A 11 6.12 -38.38 13.71
C ILE A 11 4.90 -39.03 13.03
N PRO A 12 3.66 -38.62 13.35
CA PRO A 12 2.50 -39.24 12.74
C PRO A 12 2.60 -38.92 11.26
N ALA A 13 2.91 -39.93 10.44
CA ALA A 13 2.67 -39.82 9.01
C ALA A 13 1.21 -39.35 8.88
N ALA A 14 1.01 -38.24 8.17
CA ALA A 14 -0.32 -37.70 7.98
C ALA A 14 -1.25 -38.84 7.53
N PRO A 15 -2.52 -38.90 7.99
CA PRO A 15 -3.44 -40.01 7.70
C PRO A 15 -3.79 -40.19 6.20
N PHE A 16 -3.05 -39.55 5.30
CA PHE A 16 -3.29 -39.41 3.87
C PHE A 16 -2.06 -39.85 3.04
N GLY A 17 -1.75 -41.14 2.95
CA GLY A 17 -0.90 -41.72 1.88
C GLY A 17 0.45 -40.99 1.57
N PRO A 18 0.97 -41.03 0.32
CA PRO A 18 2.27 -40.44 -0.04
C PRO A 18 2.27 -38.90 -0.10
N PHE A 19 1.22 -38.23 0.37
CA PHE A 19 1.09 -36.78 0.29
C PHE A 19 1.82 -36.13 1.47
N THR A 20 2.95 -35.50 1.18
CA THR A 20 3.74 -34.75 2.17
C THR A 20 3.25 -33.32 2.38
N THR A 21 2.42 -32.80 1.45
CA THR A 21 1.83 -31.46 1.50
C THR A 21 0.35 -31.52 1.10
N ILE A 22 -0.51 -30.91 1.90
CA ILE A 22 -1.94 -30.75 1.61
C ILE A 22 -2.21 -29.25 1.51
N ALA A 23 -2.56 -28.78 0.32
CA ALA A 23 -2.93 -27.38 0.11
C ALA A 23 -4.37 -27.16 0.55
N ALA A 24 -4.59 -26.19 1.42
CA ALA A 24 -5.92 -25.68 1.73
C ALA A 24 -6.18 -24.44 0.87
N ILE A 25 -7.13 -24.55 -0.07
CA ILE A 25 -7.60 -23.43 -0.88
C ILE A 25 -8.97 -23.04 -0.35
N ALA A 26 -9.13 -21.79 0.07
CA ALA A 26 -10.37 -21.31 0.65
C ALA A 26 -10.61 -19.82 0.35
N ASP A 27 -11.82 -19.49 -0.06
CA ASP A 27 -12.29 -18.11 -0.29
C ASP A 27 -12.81 -17.49 1.00
N SER A 28 -11.95 -17.43 2.01
CA SER A 28 -12.30 -16.89 3.34
C SER A 28 -11.85 -15.44 3.56
N GLY A 29 -11.28 -14.83 2.52
CA GLY A 29 -10.84 -13.44 2.53
C GLY A 29 -11.99 -12.45 2.65
N SER A 30 -11.78 -11.40 3.42
CA SER A 30 -12.70 -10.27 3.50
C SER A 30 -11.92 -8.96 3.40
N ALA A 31 -12.54 -7.96 2.76
CA ALA A 31 -11.96 -6.63 2.60
C ALA A 31 -13.05 -5.56 2.74
N ARG A 32 -12.65 -4.37 3.20
CA ARG A 32 -13.52 -3.21 3.35
C ARG A 32 -12.75 -1.95 2.97
N TYR A 33 -13.30 -1.22 2.00
CA TYR A 33 -12.76 0.05 1.52
C TYR A 33 -13.79 1.16 1.72
N ASP A 34 -13.41 2.18 2.49
CA ASP A 34 -14.19 3.40 2.67
C ASP A 34 -13.39 4.59 2.09
N SER A 35 -14.00 5.48 1.30
CA SER A 35 -13.29 6.63 0.72
C SER A 35 -14.12 7.91 0.61
N LEU A 36 -13.41 9.03 0.63
CA LEU A 36 -13.89 10.36 0.31
C LEU A 36 -13.07 10.89 -0.88
N GLN A 37 -13.76 11.36 -1.91
CA GLN A 37 -13.13 11.89 -3.11
C GLN A 37 -13.62 13.32 -3.35
N VAL A 38 -12.67 14.21 -3.61
CA VAL A 38 -12.92 15.62 -3.91
C VAL A 38 -12.26 15.92 -5.25
N LYS A 39 -13.04 16.49 -6.16
CA LYS A 39 -12.56 17.01 -7.44
C LYS A 39 -12.93 18.48 -7.55
N GLY A 40 -11.96 19.32 -7.88
CA GLY A 40 -12.16 20.73 -8.19
C GLY A 40 -11.54 21.07 -9.52
N GLU A 41 -12.24 21.82 -10.36
CA GLU A 41 -11.70 22.31 -11.63
C GLU A 41 -12.16 23.74 -11.90
N THR A 42 -11.30 24.52 -12.53
CA THR A 42 -11.66 25.85 -13.02
C THR A 42 -12.54 25.72 -14.27
N LYS A 43 -13.71 26.37 -14.26
CA LYS A 43 -14.64 26.38 -15.40
C LYS A 43 -14.08 27.03 -16.68
N SER A 44 -13.14 27.97 -16.54
CA SER A 44 -12.51 28.67 -17.66
C SER A 44 -11.17 29.25 -17.20
N ALA A 45 -10.19 29.33 -18.12
CA ALA A 45 -8.89 29.93 -17.88
C ALA A 45 -8.97 31.47 -17.76
N ARG A 46 -9.73 31.98 -16.79
CA ARG A 46 -9.82 33.42 -16.53
C ARG A 46 -8.43 33.94 -16.17
N HIS A 47 -7.97 34.95 -16.91
CA HIS A 47 -6.60 35.47 -16.81
C HIS A 47 -5.51 34.42 -17.12
N GLY A 48 -5.81 33.42 -17.94
CA GLY A 48 -4.84 32.42 -18.39
C GLY A 48 -4.55 31.29 -17.41
N LEU A 49 -5.27 31.21 -16.28
CA LEU A 49 -5.06 30.18 -15.25
C LEU A 49 -6.14 29.09 -15.30
N TYR A 50 -5.72 27.85 -15.59
CA TYR A 50 -6.53 26.65 -15.45
C TYR A 50 -5.96 25.74 -14.37
N VAL A 51 -6.81 25.23 -13.48
CA VAL A 51 -6.43 24.34 -12.39
C VAL A 51 -7.40 23.18 -12.30
N LEU A 52 -6.87 21.97 -12.20
CA LEU A 52 -7.59 20.74 -11.89
C LEU A 52 -6.95 20.08 -10.67
N VAL A 53 -7.74 19.82 -9.65
CA VAL A 53 -7.31 19.16 -8.40
C VAL A 53 -8.18 17.94 -8.16
N GLY A 54 -7.53 16.82 -7.84
CA GLY A 54 -8.16 15.61 -7.34
C GLY A 54 -7.52 15.22 -6.02
N TYR A 55 -8.35 14.92 -5.02
CA TYR A 55 -7.90 14.40 -3.74
C TYR A 55 -8.79 13.25 -3.30
N THR A 56 -8.16 12.13 -2.96
CA THR A 56 -8.81 10.96 -2.40
C THR A 56 -8.23 10.68 -1.03
N TYR A 57 -9.11 10.63 -0.04
CA TYR A 57 -8.83 10.06 1.26
C TYR A 57 -9.50 8.68 1.34
N ALA A 58 -8.75 7.64 1.70
CA ALA A 58 -9.29 6.29 1.76
C ALA A 58 -8.82 5.52 2.98
N ARG A 59 -9.59 4.50 3.38
CA ARG A 59 -9.24 3.54 4.42
C ARG A 59 -9.63 2.13 3.97
N ASN A 60 -8.62 1.28 3.78
CA ASN A 60 -8.76 -0.11 3.36
C ASN A 60 -8.32 -1.05 4.47
N PHE A 61 -9.19 -1.99 4.82
CA PHE A 61 -8.92 -3.09 5.73
C PHE A 61 -9.14 -4.40 5.01
N ASP A 62 -8.30 -5.39 5.30
CA ASP A 62 -8.52 -6.75 4.83
C ASP A 62 -8.08 -7.76 5.88
N SER A 63 -8.37 -9.02 5.61
CA SER A 63 -7.90 -10.15 6.40
C SER A 63 -6.48 -10.60 6.03
N GLY A 64 -5.67 -9.75 5.38
CA GLY A 64 -4.24 -9.96 5.13
C GLY A 64 -3.88 -11.04 4.11
N PHE A 65 -4.83 -11.59 3.35
CA PHE A 65 -4.51 -12.62 2.34
C PHE A 65 -3.67 -12.05 1.22
N ASN A 66 -2.80 -12.90 0.68
CA ASN A 66 -2.06 -12.57 -0.53
C ASN A 66 -3.02 -12.57 -1.73
N ASP A 67 -2.96 -11.53 -2.55
CA ASP A 67 -3.74 -11.38 -3.78
C ASP A 67 -2.89 -11.44 -5.07
N GLY A 68 -1.56 -11.45 -4.94
CA GLY A 68 -0.60 -11.44 -6.05
C GLY A 68 -0.57 -10.15 -6.88
N LEU A 69 -1.36 -9.14 -6.50
CA LEU A 69 -1.63 -7.91 -7.26
C LEU A 69 -1.22 -6.63 -6.49
N GLY A 70 -0.82 -6.78 -5.23
CA GLY A 70 -0.25 -5.73 -4.40
C GLY A 70 -0.06 -6.12 -2.93
N SER A 71 -0.67 -7.23 -2.52
CA SER A 71 -0.50 -7.86 -1.20
C SER A 71 0.34 -9.12 -1.37
N SER A 72 1.67 -8.96 -1.32
CA SER A 72 2.63 -10.05 -1.62
C SER A 72 2.89 -10.97 -0.43
N ALA A 73 2.80 -10.45 0.79
CA ALA A 73 2.83 -11.26 1.99
C ALA A 73 1.39 -11.63 2.35
N GLY A 74 1.11 -12.91 2.58
CA GLY A 74 -0.21 -13.37 3.02
C GLY A 74 -0.19 -13.67 4.51
N VAL A 75 -1.38 -13.73 5.11
CA VAL A 75 -1.53 -14.35 6.43
C VAL A 75 -0.84 -15.71 6.44
N THR A 76 0.11 -15.86 7.36
CA THR A 76 0.89 -17.09 7.51
C THR A 76 0.12 -18.18 8.24
N TYR A 77 -0.69 -17.79 9.24
CA TYR A 77 -1.42 -18.69 10.12
C TYR A 77 -2.90 -18.33 10.08
N TRP A 78 -3.65 -18.99 9.19
CA TRP A 78 -5.09 -18.76 9.04
C TRP A 78 -5.92 -20.05 9.00
N PRO A 79 -7.05 -20.11 9.73
CA PRO A 79 -7.36 -19.28 10.90
C PRO A 79 -6.49 -19.74 12.08
N LEU A 80 -5.91 -18.78 12.81
CA LEU A 80 -5.37 -19.08 14.13
C LEU A 80 -6.51 -19.62 15.01
N PRO A 81 -6.39 -20.83 15.59
CA PRO A 81 -7.45 -21.41 16.40
C PRO A 81 -7.88 -20.46 17.52
N GLY A 82 -9.18 -20.20 17.62
CA GLY A 82 -9.74 -19.26 18.61
C GLY A 82 -9.71 -17.79 18.20
N THR A 83 -9.18 -17.43 17.03
CA THR A 83 -9.18 -16.04 16.53
C THR A 83 -9.63 -15.93 15.08
N THR A 84 -10.80 -15.33 14.85
CA THR A 84 -11.37 -15.14 13.50
C THR A 84 -11.09 -13.77 12.90
N ARG A 85 -10.43 -12.86 13.65
CA ARG A 85 -10.12 -11.49 13.20
C ARG A 85 -8.73 -11.01 13.62
N ALA A 86 -7.83 -11.91 14.02
CA ALA A 86 -6.48 -11.53 14.41
C ALA A 86 -5.71 -10.82 13.28
N ASP A 87 -6.01 -11.19 12.03
CA ASP A 87 -5.40 -10.62 10.83
C ASP A 87 -6.19 -9.46 10.20
N TRP A 88 -7.30 -9.04 10.82
CA TRP A 88 -8.07 -7.90 10.32
C TRP A 88 -7.32 -6.61 10.61
N SER A 89 -6.63 -6.08 9.60
CA SER A 89 -5.75 -4.92 9.75
C SER A 89 -5.76 -4.05 8.49
N LEU A 90 -5.00 -2.96 8.50
CA LEU A 90 -4.85 -2.13 7.30
C LEU A 90 -4.25 -2.99 6.19
N SER A 91 -4.90 -2.94 5.02
CA SER A 91 -4.45 -3.66 3.84
C SER A 91 -3.04 -3.24 3.43
N GLN A 92 -2.26 -4.15 2.84
CA GLN A 92 -0.95 -3.82 2.28
C GLN A 92 -1.04 -2.77 1.16
N ILE A 93 -2.14 -2.77 0.42
CA ILE A 93 -2.40 -1.80 -0.66
C ILE A 93 -3.13 -0.55 -0.15
N GLN A 94 -3.14 -0.32 1.16
CA GLN A 94 -3.80 0.83 1.72
C GLN A 94 -3.06 2.12 1.39
N LEU A 95 -3.74 3.03 0.69
CA LEU A 95 -3.25 4.36 0.38
C LEU A 95 -4.16 5.41 1.04
N ASN A 96 -3.75 5.94 2.19
CA ASN A 96 -4.54 6.91 2.95
C ASN A 96 -4.84 8.18 2.17
N HIS A 97 -3.80 8.75 1.53
CA HIS A 97 -3.88 10.05 0.86
C HIS A 97 -3.36 9.90 -0.56
N ASN A 98 -4.16 10.33 -1.52
CA ASN A 98 -3.75 10.45 -2.92
C ASN A 98 -4.20 11.81 -3.44
N PHE A 99 -3.23 12.66 -3.73
CA PHE A 99 -3.43 13.99 -4.24
C PHE A 99 -2.83 14.10 -5.63
N THR A 100 -3.57 14.69 -6.56
CA THR A 100 -3.09 15.00 -7.91
C THR A 100 -3.57 16.40 -8.26
N THR A 101 -2.69 17.22 -8.82
CA THR A 101 -3.05 18.54 -9.34
C THR A 101 -2.40 18.77 -10.69
N SER A 102 -3.12 19.47 -11.56
CA SER A 102 -2.65 19.94 -12.85
C SER A 102 -2.95 21.43 -12.95
N VAL A 103 -1.90 22.23 -13.12
CA VAL A 103 -1.98 23.68 -13.23
C VAL A 103 -1.40 24.09 -14.58
N LEU A 104 -2.19 24.82 -15.36
CA LEU A 104 -1.76 25.43 -16.61
C LEU A 104 -1.91 26.94 -16.44
N TYR A 105 -0.83 27.68 -16.65
CA TYR A 105 -0.82 29.13 -16.50
C TYR A 105 -0.17 29.80 -17.71
N ASP A 106 -0.97 30.50 -18.48
CA ASP A 106 -0.49 31.39 -19.54
C ASP A 106 0.12 32.62 -18.91
N LEU A 107 1.45 32.75 -19.02
CA LEU A 107 2.14 33.89 -18.44
C LEU A 107 1.66 35.19 -19.09
N PRO A 108 1.57 36.28 -18.31
CA PRO A 108 1.06 37.56 -18.76
C PRO A 108 2.04 38.35 -19.65
N PHE A 109 3.01 37.69 -20.30
CA PHE A 109 3.99 38.30 -21.20
C PHE A 109 3.59 38.15 -22.66
N GLY A 110 3.68 39.23 -23.41
CA GLY A 110 3.48 39.27 -24.85
C GLY A 110 2.58 40.41 -25.30
N ARG A 111 2.50 40.57 -26.62
CA ARG A 111 1.70 41.59 -27.27
C ARG A 111 0.22 41.39 -26.94
N GLY A 112 -0.45 42.46 -26.51
CA GLY A 112 -1.85 42.40 -26.05
C GLY A 112 -2.07 41.79 -24.66
N LYS A 113 -1.02 41.42 -23.92
CA LYS A 113 -1.08 40.97 -22.51
C LYS A 113 -0.65 42.08 -21.55
N GLN A 114 -0.79 41.81 -20.24
CA GLN A 114 -0.48 42.76 -19.17
C GLN A 114 0.97 43.27 -19.20
N PHE A 115 1.94 42.40 -19.52
CA PHE A 115 3.34 42.78 -19.69
C PHE A 115 3.75 42.61 -21.15
N GLY A 116 4.31 43.66 -21.75
CA GLY A 116 4.76 43.62 -23.14
C GLY A 116 3.69 43.91 -24.19
N GLY A 117 2.61 44.60 -23.81
CA GLY A 117 1.51 44.96 -24.71
C GLY A 117 1.94 45.60 -26.04
N ASN A 118 3.02 46.39 -26.02
CA ASN A 118 3.58 47.10 -27.19
C ASN A 118 4.89 46.50 -27.72
N TRP A 119 5.23 45.26 -27.37
CA TRP A 119 6.47 44.65 -27.86
C TRP A 119 6.49 44.55 -29.39
N ASN A 120 7.69 44.80 -29.95
CA ASN A 120 7.95 44.58 -31.37
C ASN A 120 7.89 43.06 -31.68
N GLY A 121 7.81 42.72 -32.98
CA GLY A 121 7.64 41.33 -33.40
C GLY A 121 8.73 40.39 -32.90
N VAL A 122 9.99 40.85 -32.87
CA VAL A 122 11.14 40.05 -32.47
C VAL A 122 11.14 39.77 -30.95
N THR A 123 10.94 40.81 -30.13
CA THR A 123 10.86 40.65 -28.67
C THR A 123 9.67 39.79 -28.26
N ASN A 124 8.52 39.95 -28.91
CA ASN A 124 7.34 39.13 -28.64
C ASN A 124 7.53 37.66 -29.05
N ALA A 125 8.26 37.39 -30.13
CA ALA A 125 8.53 36.02 -30.57
C ALA A 125 9.42 35.24 -29.58
N ILE A 126 10.33 35.93 -28.89
CA ILE A 126 11.27 35.30 -27.96
C ILE A 126 10.72 35.27 -26.54
N LEU A 127 10.11 36.36 -26.08
CA LEU A 127 9.73 36.55 -24.67
C LEU A 127 8.22 36.53 -24.42
N GLY A 128 7.39 36.45 -25.46
CA GLY A 128 5.93 36.47 -25.35
C GLY A 128 5.31 35.08 -25.34
N ASN A 129 4.05 35.02 -24.89
CA ASN A 129 3.18 33.83 -24.97
C ASN A 129 3.71 32.57 -24.28
N TRP A 130 4.60 32.72 -23.30
CA TRP A 130 5.03 31.61 -22.47
C TRP A 130 3.86 31.04 -21.66
N GLN A 131 3.86 29.72 -21.50
CA GLN A 131 2.92 28.97 -20.67
C GLN A 131 3.70 28.08 -19.71
N VAL A 132 3.23 27.99 -18.47
CA VAL A 132 3.78 27.10 -17.45
C VAL A 132 2.77 26.00 -17.17
N ASN A 133 3.22 24.75 -17.25
CA ASN A 133 2.42 23.56 -16.99
C ASN A 133 3.06 22.79 -15.83
N VAL A 134 2.28 22.54 -14.78
CA VAL A 134 2.71 21.84 -13.57
C VAL A 134 1.75 20.69 -13.32
N ILE A 135 2.30 19.49 -13.15
CA ILE A 135 1.54 18.32 -12.72
C ILE A 135 2.25 17.76 -11.50
N GLU A 136 1.55 17.69 -10.39
CA GLU A 136 2.08 17.18 -9.13
C GLU A 136 1.22 16.05 -8.62
N LYS A 137 1.89 15.01 -8.13
CA LYS A 137 1.25 13.86 -7.48
C LYS A 137 1.93 13.63 -6.14
N ALA A 138 1.14 13.64 -5.08
CA ALA A 138 1.59 13.34 -3.74
C ALA A 138 0.73 12.22 -3.16
N THR A 139 1.39 11.17 -2.67
CA THR A 139 0.70 10.03 -2.07
C THR A 139 1.27 9.71 -0.71
N SER A 140 0.46 9.13 0.17
CA SER A 140 0.99 8.49 1.37
C SER A 140 1.81 7.25 1.01
N GLY A 141 2.55 6.72 1.98
CA GLY A 141 3.12 5.38 1.87
C GLY A 141 2.06 4.29 2.08
N PHE A 142 2.47 3.06 1.77
CA PHE A 142 1.73 1.84 2.09
C PHE A 142 2.12 1.30 3.48
N PRO A 143 1.23 0.61 4.20
CA PRO A 143 1.59 -0.15 5.39
C PRO A 143 2.66 -1.20 5.09
N ILE A 144 3.52 -1.46 6.08
CA ILE A 144 4.55 -2.49 5.97
C ILE A 144 4.02 -3.76 6.64
N PHE A 145 3.98 -4.85 5.87
CA PHE A 145 3.70 -6.17 6.40
C PHE A 145 5.00 -6.80 6.91
N ILE A 146 5.08 -7.04 8.23
CA ILE A 146 6.29 -7.57 8.85
C ILE A 146 6.23 -9.10 8.86
N ILE A 147 7.26 -9.72 8.30
CA ILE A 147 7.50 -11.16 8.30
C ILE A 147 8.94 -11.45 8.70
N ALA A 148 9.13 -12.59 9.35
CA ALA A 148 10.44 -13.16 9.59
C ALA A 148 10.71 -14.29 8.60
N SER A 149 11.94 -14.32 8.07
CA SER A 149 12.38 -15.31 7.07
C SER A 149 12.85 -16.62 7.68
N ASN A 150 13.16 -16.63 8.98
CA ASN A 150 13.56 -17.82 9.70
C ASN A 150 12.38 -18.37 10.51
N ASN A 151 11.98 -19.61 10.23
CA ASN A 151 10.94 -20.25 11.01
C ASN A 151 11.56 -21.09 12.15
N SER A 152 11.68 -20.46 13.32
CA SER A 152 12.15 -21.12 14.55
C SER A 152 11.04 -21.85 15.31
N SER A 153 9.77 -21.74 14.86
CA SER A 153 8.60 -22.25 15.59
C SER A 153 8.41 -23.78 15.53
N GLY A 154 9.16 -24.46 14.65
CA GLY A 154 9.08 -25.92 14.48
C GLY A 154 7.82 -26.42 13.74
N VAL A 155 6.90 -25.53 13.36
CA VAL A 155 5.73 -25.85 12.52
C VAL A 155 6.01 -25.54 11.06
N ASN A 156 5.81 -26.53 10.17
CA ASN A 156 6.02 -26.39 8.73
C ASN A 156 4.78 -25.80 8.04
N LEU A 157 4.51 -24.51 8.30
CA LEU A 157 3.41 -23.79 7.66
C LEU A 157 3.94 -23.00 6.48
N THR A 158 3.57 -23.45 5.28
CA THR A 158 3.99 -22.82 4.03
C THR A 158 2.83 -22.07 3.40
N ASN A 159 3.04 -20.79 3.08
CA ASN A 159 2.14 -20.01 2.24
C ASN A 159 2.77 -19.88 0.85
N ASN A 160 2.20 -20.61 -0.12
CA ASN A 160 2.68 -20.64 -1.51
C ASN A 160 4.19 -20.96 -1.63
N GLY A 161 4.67 -21.93 -0.84
CA GLY A 161 6.08 -22.32 -0.79
C GLY A 161 6.98 -21.44 0.10
N ASN A 162 6.46 -20.36 0.70
CA ASN A 162 7.20 -19.54 1.66
C ASN A 162 6.94 -19.99 3.09
N ASN A 163 8.01 -20.13 3.88
CA ASN A 163 7.95 -20.50 5.30
C ASN A 163 8.17 -19.28 6.21
N PHE A 164 7.60 -18.14 5.83
CA PHE A 164 7.67 -16.92 6.64
C PHE A 164 6.89 -17.09 7.94
N VAL A 165 7.29 -16.42 9.01
CA VAL A 165 6.53 -16.40 10.28
C VAL A 165 6.24 -14.96 10.72
N ARG A 166 5.29 -14.76 11.63
CA ARG A 166 5.07 -13.44 12.25
C ARG A 166 6.05 -13.30 13.41
N PRO A 167 6.93 -12.29 13.43
CA PRO A 167 7.80 -12.07 14.58
C PRO A 167 7.02 -11.50 15.75
N ASP A 168 7.51 -11.75 16.96
CA ASP A 168 7.01 -11.14 18.17
C ASP A 168 7.44 -9.68 18.25
N GLN A 169 6.48 -8.79 18.48
CA GLN A 169 6.75 -7.38 18.70
C GLN A 169 7.00 -7.11 20.20
N LEU A 170 8.27 -6.97 20.59
CA LEU A 170 8.70 -6.78 21.98
C LEU A 170 8.61 -5.33 22.46
N CYS A 171 8.64 -4.37 21.54
CA CYS A 171 8.57 -2.94 21.84
C CYS A 171 7.89 -2.14 20.72
N SER A 172 7.75 -0.82 20.91
CA SER A 172 7.18 0.06 19.87
C SER A 172 8.07 0.07 18.62
N ALA A 173 7.51 -0.35 17.48
CA ALA A 173 8.19 -0.30 16.18
C ALA A 173 8.39 1.15 15.67
N ARG A 174 7.81 2.16 16.32
CA ARG A 174 7.96 3.56 15.92
C ARG A 174 9.41 4.01 16.14
N ALA A 175 10.06 4.52 15.08
CA ALA A 175 11.34 5.19 15.21
C ALA A 175 11.14 6.63 15.69
N ASP A 176 11.98 7.10 16.62
CA ASP A 176 11.94 8.50 17.08
C ASP A 176 12.40 9.48 16.00
N ASN A 177 13.38 9.08 15.19
CA ASN A 177 13.93 9.85 14.08
C ASN A 177 13.97 8.98 12.80
N PRO A 178 12.83 8.82 12.09
CA PRO A 178 12.76 7.99 10.91
C PRO A 178 13.60 8.60 9.77
N THR A 179 14.47 7.78 9.18
CA THR A 179 15.24 8.13 7.98
C THR A 179 14.85 7.20 6.84
N LEU A 180 15.25 7.55 5.60
CA LEU A 180 15.10 6.67 4.44
C LEU A 180 15.72 5.27 4.67
N SER A 181 16.81 5.18 5.43
CA SER A 181 17.48 3.91 5.75
C SER A 181 16.90 3.19 6.97
N LYS A 182 16.21 3.91 7.87
CA LYS A 182 15.62 3.36 9.08
C LYS A 182 14.30 4.06 9.38
N TRP A 183 13.24 3.59 8.74
CA TRP A 183 11.90 4.16 8.89
C TRP A 183 11.18 3.67 10.16
N PHE A 184 11.55 2.50 10.67
CA PHE A 184 10.99 1.89 11.88
C PHE A 184 12.07 1.18 12.70
N ASN A 185 11.79 0.90 13.97
CA ASN A 185 12.73 0.21 14.85
C ASN A 185 12.65 -1.31 14.63
N THR A 186 13.59 -1.84 13.83
CA THR A 186 13.68 -3.27 13.54
C THR A 186 14.08 -4.11 14.76
N GLN A 187 14.70 -3.52 15.79
CA GLN A 187 15.12 -4.23 17.01
C GLN A 187 13.93 -4.63 17.91
N CYS A 188 12.73 -4.15 17.61
CA CYS A 188 11.52 -4.53 18.33
C CYS A 188 10.90 -5.85 17.85
N PHE A 189 11.49 -6.50 16.86
CA PHE A 189 10.98 -7.76 16.31
C PHE A 189 11.97 -8.89 16.61
N ALA A 190 11.44 -10.01 17.12
CA ALA A 190 12.21 -11.21 17.44
C ALA A 190 11.46 -12.48 17.00
N ASP A 191 12.18 -13.59 16.86
CA ASP A 191 11.67 -14.93 16.54
C ASP A 191 11.80 -15.90 17.71
#